data_AF-A0A1S3N0D7-F1
#
_entry.id   AF-A0A1S3N0D7-F1
#
_cell.length_a   1.000
_cell.length_b   1.000
_cell.length_c   1.000
_cell.angle_alpha   90.00
_cell.angle_beta   90.00
_cell.angle_gamma   90.00
#
_symmetry.space_group_name_H-M   'P 1'
#
loop_
_entity.id
_entity.type
_entity.pdbx_description
1 polymer ?
#
loop_
_entity_poly.entity_id
_entity_poly.type
_entity_poly.pdbx_seq_one_letter_code
_entity_poly.pdbx_strand_id
1 'polypeptide(L)'
;LSCFSQTLQTVDGLEIHYEKLCICSGGRPKLLTQDNPYVLGIRDTDSAQEFQKRLSKARRIVVVGNGGIALELVYEVEGCEVIWAVKDKAIGNTFFDAGAAQFLIPSLDTDKPERAATCKRARYTIEGPAATQGLAVGGGGDRQGQRRGLEEPGSALGPDWHEGISLRGAEEVSHRVSVEYQSEVKQIYTHQDFLLSPLASQTADTGSWPVYAQLTNGKTFGCDFIVSATGVVPNTEPFLQGNSFALAEDSGLKVDDHMMTSEPDIYAAGDVCTAGWEPSHLWQQMRLWTQARQMGWYAGRCMAADVLSETIELDFCFELFSHITKFFNYKVVLLGKFNGQGLGLNQELLVRCTKGHEYVKVVLSGGRMLGAVLIGETDLEETFENLILNQMDLTPYGEELLNPNIDIEDYFD
;
A
#
# COMPACT_ATOMS: atom_id res chain seq x y z
N LEU A 1 -19.01 -0.67 -19.84
CA LEU A 1 -18.85 -2.13 -20.05
C LEU A 1 -20.24 -2.73 -20.18
N SER A 2 -20.48 -3.57 -21.18
CA SER A 2 -21.73 -4.33 -21.34
C SER A 2 -21.39 -5.82 -21.38
N CYS A 3 -21.76 -6.55 -20.31
CA CYS A 3 -21.50 -7.99 -20.20
C CYS A 3 -22.35 -8.78 -21.20
N PHE A 4 -23.60 -8.35 -21.44
CA PHE A 4 -24.52 -9.00 -22.36
C PHE A 4 -24.05 -8.98 -23.83
N SER A 5 -23.51 -7.84 -24.28
CA SER A 5 -23.02 -7.68 -25.66
C SER A 5 -21.51 -7.93 -25.80
N GLN A 6 -20.83 -8.28 -24.71
CA GLN A 6 -19.38 -8.45 -24.66
C GLN A 6 -18.61 -7.29 -25.29
N THR A 7 -18.98 -6.06 -24.91
CA THR A 7 -18.36 -4.83 -25.41
C THR A 7 -17.91 -3.89 -24.30
N LEU A 8 -16.77 -3.23 -24.54
CA LEU A 8 -16.26 -2.13 -23.74
C LEU A 8 -16.23 -0.87 -24.59
N GLN A 9 -16.76 0.23 -24.04
CA GLN A 9 -16.71 1.54 -24.67
C GLN A 9 -15.74 2.43 -23.90
N THR A 10 -14.78 3.02 -24.60
CA THR A 10 -13.85 4.00 -24.05
C THR A 10 -14.49 5.38 -23.97
N VAL A 11 -13.89 6.30 -23.21
CA VAL A 11 -14.39 7.69 -23.06
C VAL A 11 -14.40 8.49 -24.37
N ASP A 12 -13.53 8.15 -25.33
CA ASP A 12 -13.48 8.75 -26.66
C ASP A 12 -14.38 8.03 -27.69
N GLY A 13 -15.15 7.02 -27.23
CA GLY A 13 -16.19 6.36 -28.01
C GLY A 13 -15.73 5.16 -28.84
N LEU A 14 -14.49 4.68 -28.67
CA LEU A 14 -14.06 3.41 -29.26
C LEU A 14 -14.81 2.26 -28.59
N GLU A 15 -15.41 1.41 -29.40
CA GLU A 15 -16.03 0.17 -28.96
C GLU A 15 -15.08 -1.01 -29.22
N ILE A 16 -14.85 -1.81 -28.18
CA ILE A 16 -13.96 -2.97 -28.19
C ILE A 16 -14.81 -4.20 -27.83
N HIS A 17 -14.86 -5.18 -28.73
CA HIS A 17 -15.42 -6.49 -28.43
C HIS A 17 -14.38 -7.35 -27.71
N TYR A 18 -14.82 -8.16 -26.75
CA TYR A 18 -13.95 -9.09 -26.04
C TYR A 18 -14.54 -10.51 -26.04
N GLU A 19 -13.67 -11.52 -26.11
CA GLU A 19 -14.05 -12.90 -25.80
C GLU A 19 -13.78 -13.23 -24.33
N LYS A 20 -12.72 -12.64 -23.77
CA LYS A 20 -12.34 -12.70 -22.36
C LYS A 20 -11.88 -11.31 -21.93
N LEU A 21 -12.23 -10.88 -20.73
CA LEU A 21 -11.87 -9.57 -20.17
C LEU A 21 -11.26 -9.76 -18.78
N CYS A 22 -10.19 -9.04 -18.45
CA CYS A 22 -9.68 -8.95 -17.08
C CYS A 22 -9.72 -7.51 -16.58
N ILE A 23 -10.45 -7.27 -15.50
CA ILE A 23 -10.57 -5.96 -14.86
C ILE A 23 -9.42 -5.78 -13.85
N CYS A 24 -8.52 -4.85 -14.14
CA CYS A 24 -7.36 -4.50 -13.32
C CYS A 24 -7.35 -3.01 -12.94
N SER A 25 -8.52 -2.40 -12.70
CA SER A 25 -8.67 -0.95 -12.42
C SER A 25 -8.12 -0.50 -11.06
N GLY A 26 -7.62 -1.45 -10.25
CA GLY A 26 -7.00 -1.19 -8.96
C GLY A 26 -7.96 -0.55 -7.94
N GLY A 27 -7.42 0.40 -7.18
CA GLY A 27 -8.17 1.14 -6.16
C GLY A 27 -7.66 2.56 -6.03
N ARG A 28 -8.51 3.43 -5.47
CA ARG A 28 -8.23 4.86 -5.20
C ARG A 28 -8.03 5.11 -3.71
N PRO A 29 -7.33 6.18 -3.30
CA PRO A 29 -7.23 6.55 -1.89
C PRO A 29 -8.60 6.68 -1.22
N LYS A 30 -8.72 6.14 -0.01
CA LYS A 30 -9.83 6.49 0.88
C LYS A 30 -9.52 7.86 1.49
N LEU A 31 -10.12 8.90 0.92
CA LEU A 31 -9.95 10.27 1.41
C LEU A 31 -10.79 10.51 2.67
N LEU A 32 -10.21 11.24 3.63
CA LEU A 32 -10.93 11.73 4.82
C LEU A 32 -12.12 12.62 4.46
N THR A 33 -11.99 13.39 3.39
CA THR A 33 -13.02 14.31 2.89
C THR A 33 -12.84 14.44 1.38
N GLN A 34 -13.91 14.19 0.63
CA GLN A 34 -13.91 14.34 -0.82
C GLN A 34 -13.84 15.82 -1.20
N ASP A 35 -13.23 16.12 -2.35
CA ASP A 35 -13.18 17.45 -2.96
C ASP A 35 -12.59 18.58 -2.08
N ASN A 36 -11.77 18.25 -1.09
CA ASN A 36 -11.07 19.23 -0.27
C ASN A 36 -9.68 19.53 -0.87
N PRO A 37 -9.38 20.79 -1.28
CA PRO A 37 -8.12 21.12 -1.94
C PRO A 37 -6.88 20.94 -1.05
N TYR A 38 -7.06 20.90 0.27
CA TYR A 38 -5.99 20.70 1.25
C TYR A 38 -5.80 19.25 1.67
N VAL A 39 -6.62 18.31 1.17
CA VAL A 39 -6.48 16.88 1.46
C VAL A 39 -5.94 16.18 0.22
N LEU A 40 -4.82 15.48 0.37
CA LEU A 40 -4.20 14.71 -0.70
C LEU A 40 -4.12 13.24 -0.31
N GLY A 41 -4.63 12.36 -1.17
CA GLY A 41 -4.30 10.93 -1.13
C GLY A 41 -3.11 10.63 -2.02
N ILE A 42 -2.30 9.63 -1.65
CA ILE A 42 -1.14 9.18 -2.43
C ILE A 42 -1.38 7.73 -2.82
N ARG A 43 -1.28 7.43 -4.11
CA ARG A 43 -1.60 6.10 -4.65
C ARG A 43 -0.89 5.74 -5.95
N ASP A 44 -0.65 6.72 -6.80
CA ASP A 44 -0.09 6.58 -8.14
C ASP A 44 1.05 7.60 -8.37
N THR A 45 1.72 7.49 -9.51
CA THR A 45 2.84 8.39 -9.85
C THR A 45 2.46 9.86 -9.86
N ASP A 46 1.21 10.19 -10.18
CA ASP A 46 0.77 11.57 -10.34
C ASP A 46 0.48 12.21 -8.98
N SER A 47 -0.21 11.47 -8.10
CA SER A 47 -0.39 11.87 -6.71
C SER A 47 0.93 11.96 -5.95
N ALA A 48 1.93 11.12 -6.28
CA ALA A 48 3.29 11.24 -5.74
C ALA A 48 4.01 12.53 -6.23
N GLN A 49 3.88 12.89 -7.51
CA GLN A 49 4.43 14.14 -8.05
C GLN A 49 3.73 15.38 -7.47
N GLU A 50 2.40 15.34 -7.33
CA GLU A 50 1.65 16.42 -6.70
C GLU A 50 2.01 16.55 -5.22
N PHE A 51 2.22 15.43 -4.51
CA PHE A 51 2.74 15.44 -3.14
C PHE A 51 4.11 16.12 -3.08
N GLN A 52 5.07 15.71 -3.91
CA GLN A 52 6.41 16.30 -3.99
C GLN A 52 6.34 17.83 -4.20
N LYS A 53 5.51 18.26 -5.15
CA LYS A 53 5.32 19.67 -5.50
C LYS A 53 4.76 20.47 -4.33
N ARG A 54 3.75 19.96 -3.63
CA ARG A 54 3.19 20.62 -2.44
C ARG A 54 4.19 20.63 -1.28
N LEU A 55 4.84 19.50 -1.05
CA LEU A 55 5.82 19.33 0.02
C LEU A 55 6.96 20.33 -0.10
N SER A 56 7.48 20.58 -1.31
CA SER A 56 8.61 21.52 -1.54
C SER A 56 8.41 22.95 -1.01
N LYS A 57 7.17 23.33 -0.71
CA LYS A 57 6.79 24.64 -0.15
C LYS A 57 6.23 24.55 1.26
N ALA A 58 6.02 23.33 1.76
CA ALA A 58 5.40 23.08 3.04
C ALA A 58 6.44 23.17 4.17
N ARG A 59 5.98 23.75 5.27
CA ARG A 59 6.68 23.84 6.55
C ARG A 59 6.12 22.82 7.54
N ARG A 60 4.82 22.53 7.45
CA ARG A 60 4.17 21.47 8.23
C ARG A 60 3.11 20.73 7.43
N ILE A 61 3.11 19.41 7.54
CA ILE A 61 2.03 18.54 7.05
C ILE A 61 1.40 17.74 8.19
N VAL A 62 0.13 17.38 8.02
CA VAL A 62 -0.52 16.38 8.87
C VAL A 62 -0.69 15.11 8.06
N VAL A 63 -0.09 14.00 8.50
CA VAL A 63 -0.27 12.67 7.90
C VAL A 63 -1.29 11.90 8.74
N VAL A 64 -2.32 11.36 8.09
CA VAL A 64 -3.41 10.65 8.77
C VAL A 64 -3.51 9.23 8.26
N GLY A 65 -3.40 8.27 9.16
CA GLY A 65 -3.43 6.84 8.84
C GLY A 65 -2.20 6.11 9.35
N ASN A 66 -2.26 4.78 9.35
CA ASN A 66 -1.30 3.92 10.05
C ASN A 66 -0.84 2.72 9.18
N GLY A 67 -0.95 2.88 7.85
CA GLY A 67 -0.58 1.89 6.84
C GLY A 67 0.72 2.24 6.12
N GLY A 68 1.07 1.48 5.07
CA GLY A 68 2.42 1.51 4.47
C GLY A 68 2.84 2.88 3.96
N ILE A 69 1.95 3.55 3.21
CA ILE A 69 2.17 4.92 2.75
C ILE A 69 2.46 5.88 3.90
N ALA A 70 1.75 5.77 5.03
CA ALA A 70 2.00 6.64 6.18
C ALA A 70 3.37 6.34 6.80
N LEU A 71 3.71 5.06 7.00
CA LEU A 71 5.01 4.62 7.56
C LEU A 71 6.18 5.10 6.73
N GLU A 72 6.09 4.97 5.41
CA GLU A 72 7.13 5.43 4.49
C GLU A 72 7.22 6.97 4.52
N LEU A 73 6.10 7.69 4.44
CA LEU A 73 6.13 9.15 4.43
C LEU A 73 6.71 9.77 5.69
N VAL A 74 6.31 9.30 6.87
CA VAL A 74 6.78 9.89 8.14
C VAL A 74 8.27 9.64 8.36
N TYR A 75 8.79 8.54 7.82
CA TYR A 75 10.22 8.29 7.80
C TYR A 75 10.92 9.12 6.72
N GLU A 76 10.33 9.21 5.53
CA GLU A 76 11.01 9.73 4.36
C GLU A 76 10.99 11.26 4.21
N VAL A 77 10.01 11.94 4.78
CA VAL A 77 9.91 13.40 4.69
C VAL A 77 10.98 14.10 5.53
N GLU A 78 11.69 15.02 4.90
CA GLU A 78 12.69 15.92 5.51
C GLU A 78 12.30 17.38 5.25
N GLY A 79 12.92 18.33 5.96
CA GLY A 79 12.70 19.77 5.73
C GLY A 79 11.26 20.22 5.97
N CYS A 80 10.47 19.45 6.74
CA CYS A 80 9.08 19.72 7.05
C CYS A 80 8.75 19.10 8.41
N GLU A 81 8.00 19.81 9.26
CA GLU A 81 7.40 19.22 10.45
C GLU A 81 6.26 18.28 10.04
N VAL A 82 6.22 17.08 10.62
CA VAL A 82 5.20 16.07 10.33
C VAL A 82 4.41 15.79 11.60
N ILE A 83 3.12 16.09 11.59
CA ILE A 83 2.20 15.64 12.63
C ILE A 83 1.52 14.38 12.13
N TRP A 84 1.79 13.25 12.78
CA TRP A 84 1.27 11.96 12.38
C TRP A 84 0.12 11.52 13.29
N ALA A 85 -1.11 11.61 12.79
CA ALA A 85 -2.31 11.19 13.51
C ALA A 85 -2.61 9.72 13.23
N VAL A 86 -2.60 8.90 14.29
CA VAL A 86 -2.92 7.47 14.23
C VAL A 86 -4.09 7.16 15.17
N LYS A 87 -5.09 6.44 14.66
CA LYS A 87 -6.27 6.02 15.44
C LYS A 87 -5.94 4.96 16.50
N ASP A 88 -4.80 4.30 16.35
CA ASP A 88 -4.40 3.15 17.16
C ASP A 88 -3.50 3.56 18.35
N LYS A 89 -3.24 2.60 19.25
CA LYS A 89 -2.34 2.78 20.41
C LYS A 89 -0.85 2.66 20.05
N ALA A 90 -0.56 2.11 18.87
CA ALA A 90 0.80 1.90 18.37
C ALA A 90 0.85 2.26 16.88
N ILE A 91 2.06 2.43 16.37
CA ILE A 91 2.29 2.71 14.96
C ILE A 91 2.34 1.43 14.14
N GLY A 92 1.95 1.53 12.87
CA GLY A 92 2.06 0.45 11.90
C GLY A 92 1.20 -0.78 12.20
N ASN A 93 0.09 -0.65 12.95
CA ASN A 93 -0.78 -1.75 13.36
C ASN A 93 -1.29 -2.65 12.22
N THR A 94 -1.25 -2.16 10.98
CA THR A 94 -1.55 -2.95 9.78
C THR A 94 -0.53 -4.09 9.57
N PHE A 95 0.72 -3.89 10.01
CA PHE A 95 1.85 -4.78 9.79
C PHE A 95 2.51 -5.26 11.09
N PHE A 96 2.43 -4.47 12.15
CA PHE A 96 3.20 -4.64 13.38
C PHE A 96 2.31 -4.72 14.61
N ASP A 97 2.80 -5.40 15.64
CA ASP A 97 2.25 -5.25 17.00
C ASP A 97 3.00 -4.13 17.76
N ALA A 98 2.61 -3.93 19.02
CA ALA A 98 3.21 -2.90 19.86
C ALA A 98 4.72 -3.10 20.12
N GLY A 99 5.20 -4.35 20.14
CA GLY A 99 6.61 -4.66 20.36
C GLY A 99 7.48 -4.27 19.16
N ALA A 100 7.05 -4.68 17.96
CA ALA A 100 7.69 -4.28 16.71
C ALA A 100 7.59 -2.75 16.49
N ALA A 101 6.46 -2.13 16.82
CA ALA A 101 6.32 -0.68 16.78
C ALA A 101 7.34 0.02 17.69
N GLN A 102 7.52 -0.46 18.93
CA GLN A 102 8.48 0.11 19.88
C GLN A 102 9.93 -0.04 19.41
N PHE A 103 10.25 -1.10 18.67
CA PHE A 103 11.54 -1.28 18.02
C PHE A 103 11.81 -0.22 16.94
N LEU A 104 10.80 0.17 16.18
CA LEU A 104 10.92 1.08 15.03
C LEU A 104 10.83 2.58 15.40
N ILE A 105 10.14 2.94 16.49
CA ILE A 105 9.95 4.35 16.91
C ILE A 105 11.26 5.16 16.96
N PRO A 106 12.39 4.66 17.51
CA PRO A 106 13.63 5.43 17.55
C PRO A 106 14.14 5.87 16.17
N SER A 107 13.78 5.16 15.10
CA SER A 107 14.17 5.52 13.73
C SER A 107 13.55 6.82 13.22
N LEU A 108 12.52 7.34 13.88
CA LEU A 108 11.92 8.65 13.56
C LEU A 108 12.82 9.83 13.96
N ASP A 109 13.73 9.61 14.91
CA ASP A 109 14.60 10.65 15.47
C ASP A 109 16.07 10.53 15.00
N THR A 110 16.42 9.46 14.30
CA THR A 110 17.79 9.22 13.81
C THR A 110 18.02 9.85 12.45
N ASP A 111 19.19 10.46 12.24
CA ASP A 111 19.62 10.91 10.92
C ASP A 111 19.67 9.72 9.95
N LYS A 112 19.20 9.93 8.72
CA LYS A 112 19.24 8.88 7.70
C LYS A 112 20.67 8.64 7.22
N PRO A 113 21.07 7.38 6.98
CA PRO A 113 22.33 7.09 6.33
C PRO A 113 22.37 7.70 4.92
N GLU A 114 23.55 8.15 4.48
CA GLU A 114 23.76 8.63 3.10
C GLU A 114 23.34 7.55 2.10
N ARG A 115 22.44 7.91 1.18
CA ARG A 115 21.92 7.00 0.17
C ARG A 115 22.97 6.75 -0.91
N ALA A 116 23.32 5.48 -1.15
CA ALA A 116 23.91 5.08 -2.41
C ALA A 116 22.85 5.29 -3.51
N ALA A 117 23.19 6.04 -4.57
CA ALA A 117 22.27 6.32 -5.67
C ALA A 117 22.02 5.06 -6.51
N THR A 118 21.04 4.24 -6.12
CA THR A 118 20.52 3.17 -6.96
C THR A 118 19.41 3.70 -7.84
N CYS A 119 19.70 3.87 -9.13
CA CYS A 119 18.71 4.26 -10.12
C CYS A 119 18.02 3.01 -10.66
N LYS A 120 16.82 2.68 -10.16
CA LYS A 120 15.91 1.78 -10.90
C LYS A 120 15.08 2.61 -11.87
N ARG A 121 15.19 2.29 -13.16
CA ARG A 121 14.50 3.01 -14.24
C ARG A 121 13.02 2.62 -14.28
N ALA A 122 12.15 3.47 -13.75
CA ALA A 122 10.69 3.35 -13.90
C ALA A 122 10.18 4.25 -15.05
N ARG A 123 10.33 3.78 -16.30
CA ARG A 123 9.46 4.19 -17.41
C ARG A 123 9.66 3.27 -18.61
N TYR A 124 8.64 2.51 -18.99
CA TYR A 124 8.41 2.13 -20.37
C TYR A 124 7.34 3.08 -20.89
N THR A 125 7.75 4.13 -21.60
CA THR A 125 6.85 4.79 -22.53
C THR A 125 6.71 3.86 -23.72
N ILE A 126 5.49 3.48 -24.07
CA ILE A 126 5.22 2.91 -25.39
C ILE A 126 5.58 4.03 -26.38
N GLU A 127 6.76 3.94 -26.99
CA GLU A 127 7.01 4.70 -28.21
C GLU A 127 5.92 4.25 -29.19
N GLY A 128 5.02 5.17 -29.55
CA GLY A 128 4.08 4.95 -30.63
C GLY A 128 4.83 4.48 -31.89
N PRO A 129 4.18 3.72 -32.78
CA PRO A 129 4.85 3.01 -33.85
C PRO A 129 5.72 3.97 -34.66
N ALA A 130 7.00 3.60 -34.79
CA ALA A 130 8.00 4.31 -35.53
C ALA A 130 7.43 4.78 -36.88
N ALA A 131 7.33 6.11 -37.03
CA ALA A 131 7.06 6.72 -38.31
C ALA A 131 8.13 6.20 -39.29
N THR A 132 7.64 5.53 -40.33
CA THR A 132 8.40 5.08 -41.48
C THR A 132 9.33 6.19 -41.96
N GLN A 133 10.61 5.85 -42.12
CA GLN A 133 11.60 6.71 -42.76
C GLN A 133 11.09 7.11 -44.14
N GLY A 134 10.65 8.37 -44.25
CA GLY A 134 10.21 9.02 -45.47
C GLY A 134 10.93 10.35 -45.61
N LEU A 135 11.82 10.39 -46.61
CA LEU A 135 12.55 11.52 -47.15
C LEU A 135 11.99 12.92 -46.88
N ALA A 136 12.88 13.79 -46.43
CA ALA A 136 12.68 15.23 -46.35
C ALA A 136 12.29 15.84 -47.70
N VAL A 137 11.12 16.48 -47.74
CA VAL A 137 10.81 17.59 -48.67
C VAL A 137 9.97 18.61 -47.89
N GLY A 138 10.43 19.86 -47.88
CA GLY A 138 9.83 20.95 -47.12
C GLY A 138 8.49 21.46 -47.67
N GLY A 139 7.74 22.13 -46.81
CA GLY A 139 6.54 22.88 -47.15
C GLY A 139 5.73 23.22 -45.88
N GLY A 140 5.64 24.50 -45.54
CA GLY A 140 5.06 25.00 -44.30
C GLY A 140 3.54 24.85 -44.18
N GLY A 141 3.04 25.09 -42.96
CA GLY A 141 1.62 25.23 -42.68
C GLY A 141 1.29 25.05 -41.20
N ASP A 142 1.24 26.17 -40.47
CA ASP A 142 0.69 26.29 -39.13
C ASP A 142 -0.69 25.63 -39.00
N ARG A 143 -0.83 24.68 -38.07
CA ARG A 143 -2.09 24.40 -37.36
C ARG A 143 -1.78 23.96 -35.93
N GLN A 144 -1.66 24.94 -35.03
CA GLN A 144 -1.84 24.72 -33.59
C GLN A 144 -3.28 24.30 -33.32
N GLY A 145 -3.51 23.00 -33.18
CA GLY A 145 -4.69 22.45 -32.52
C GLY A 145 -4.32 22.10 -31.08
N GLN A 146 -4.73 22.95 -30.13
CA GLN A 146 -4.67 22.66 -28.70
C GLN A 146 -5.53 21.41 -28.40
N ARG A 147 -4.89 20.24 -28.29
CA ARG A 147 -5.46 19.13 -27.51
C ARG A 147 -5.18 19.44 -26.04
N ARG A 148 -6.21 19.87 -25.30
CA ARG A 148 -6.20 19.78 -23.83
C ARG A 148 -6.02 18.30 -23.51
N GLY A 149 -4.82 17.92 -23.06
CA GLY A 149 -4.54 16.57 -22.61
C GLY A 149 -5.41 16.25 -21.41
N LEU A 150 -6.25 15.23 -21.55
CA LEU A 150 -6.62 14.41 -20.42
C LEU A 150 -5.30 13.76 -19.98
N GLU A 151 -4.73 14.20 -18.86
CA GLU A 151 -3.55 13.57 -18.28
C GLU A 151 -3.92 12.11 -18.01
N GLU A 152 -3.25 11.18 -18.70
CA GLU A 152 -3.44 9.75 -18.45
C GLU A 152 -3.06 9.47 -16.99
N PRO A 153 -3.93 8.82 -16.20
CA PRO A 153 -3.65 8.57 -14.80
C PRO A 153 -2.39 7.71 -14.63
N GLY A 154 -1.56 8.12 -13.69
CA GLY A 154 -0.34 7.45 -13.30
C GLY A 154 -0.52 5.98 -12.89
N SER A 155 0.55 5.20 -12.98
CA SER A 155 0.56 3.83 -12.50
C SER A 155 0.54 3.79 -10.97
N ALA A 156 -0.14 2.78 -10.40
CA ALA A 156 -0.16 2.58 -8.95
C ALA A 156 1.27 2.40 -8.39
N LEU A 157 1.51 2.97 -7.21
CA LEU A 157 2.81 2.94 -6.54
C LEU A 157 3.12 1.51 -6.07
N GLY A 158 4.34 1.06 -6.39
CA GLY A 158 4.91 -0.19 -5.89
C GLY A 158 5.83 0.05 -4.69
N PRO A 159 6.59 -0.98 -4.29
CA PRO A 159 7.67 -0.84 -3.33
C PRO A 159 8.66 0.25 -3.77
N ASP A 160 9.27 0.93 -2.79
CA ASP A 160 10.30 1.93 -3.02
C ASP A 160 9.85 3.11 -3.92
N TRP A 161 8.55 3.41 -3.98
CA TRP A 161 7.99 4.43 -4.89
C TRP A 161 8.54 5.84 -4.67
N HIS A 162 9.07 6.10 -3.48
CA HIS A 162 9.72 7.36 -3.14
C HIS A 162 11.13 7.48 -3.76
N GLU A 163 11.72 6.39 -4.27
CA GLU A 163 13.02 6.43 -4.95
C GLU A 163 12.98 7.35 -6.18
N GLY A 164 13.92 8.28 -6.24
CA GLY A 164 13.97 9.29 -7.31
C GLY A 164 13.04 10.49 -7.10
N ILE A 165 12.28 10.55 -6.00
CA ILE A 165 11.45 11.69 -5.63
C ILE A 165 12.11 12.45 -4.47
N SER A 166 12.22 13.78 -4.58
CA SER A 166 12.76 14.62 -3.51
C SER A 166 11.68 14.92 -2.47
N LEU A 167 11.66 14.16 -1.37
CA LEU A 167 10.70 14.33 -0.27
C LEU A 167 11.18 15.36 0.77
N ARG A 168 11.47 16.59 0.30
CA ARG A 168 12.00 17.67 1.14
C ARG A 168 11.08 18.89 1.15
N GLY A 169 10.79 19.41 2.33
CA GLY A 169 10.04 20.64 2.53
C GLY A 169 10.88 21.91 2.52
N ALA A 170 10.25 23.01 2.94
CA ALA A 170 10.81 24.36 2.87
C ALA A 170 11.69 24.75 4.07
N GLU A 171 11.71 23.94 5.13
CA GLU A 171 12.43 24.23 6.37
C GLU A 171 13.83 23.60 6.39
N GLU A 172 14.75 24.19 7.15
CA GLU A 172 16.09 23.63 7.42
C GLU A 172 16.07 22.70 8.66
N VAL A 173 15.12 21.77 8.68
CA VAL A 173 15.05 20.71 9.70
C VAL A 173 15.38 19.37 9.05
N SER A 174 16.19 18.53 9.72
CA SER A 174 16.45 17.17 9.24
C SER A 174 15.20 16.32 9.40
N HIS A 175 14.80 16.06 10.65
CA HIS A 175 13.57 15.35 11.00
C HIS A 175 12.85 15.99 12.18
N ARG A 176 11.53 16.08 12.08
CA ARG A 176 10.65 16.50 13.18
C ARG A 176 9.28 15.87 13.02
N VAL A 177 9.13 14.65 13.55
CA VAL A 177 7.88 13.90 13.54
C VAL A 177 7.25 13.91 14.93
N SER A 178 5.97 14.23 15.03
CA SER A 178 5.20 14.16 16.27
C SER A 178 4.01 13.23 16.07
N VAL A 179 3.93 12.16 16.87
CA VAL A 179 2.87 11.17 16.76
C VAL A 179 1.73 11.49 17.71
N GLU A 180 0.52 11.58 17.17
CA GLU A 180 -0.73 11.77 17.88
C GLU A 180 -1.52 10.46 17.88
N TYR A 181 -1.31 9.68 18.94
CA TYR A 181 -1.96 8.38 19.13
C TYR A 181 -3.44 8.50 19.46
N GLN A 182 -4.18 7.42 19.20
CA GLN A 182 -5.61 7.31 19.48
C GLN A 182 -6.44 8.51 19.00
N SER A 183 -6.05 9.03 17.83
CA SER A 183 -6.56 10.28 17.29
C SER A 183 -6.92 10.14 15.82
N GLU A 184 -8.10 10.65 15.48
CA GLU A 184 -8.60 10.76 14.10
C GLU A 184 -8.84 12.23 13.78
N VAL A 185 -8.87 12.60 12.50
CA VAL A 185 -9.32 13.93 12.10
C VAL A 185 -10.83 14.03 12.33
N LYS A 186 -11.21 14.86 13.29
CA LYS A 186 -12.60 15.17 13.61
C LYS A 186 -13.18 16.18 12.61
N GLN A 187 -12.42 17.23 12.30
CA GLN A 187 -12.86 18.30 11.40
C GLN A 187 -11.65 19.01 10.78
N ILE A 188 -11.83 19.50 9.56
CA ILE A 188 -10.87 20.31 8.83
C ILE A 188 -11.45 21.72 8.69
N TYR A 189 -10.65 22.74 9.00
CA TYR A 189 -11.03 24.14 8.88
C TYR A 189 -10.13 24.83 7.85
N THR A 190 -10.71 25.67 7.00
CA THR A 190 -9.92 26.65 6.25
C THR A 190 -9.34 27.69 7.20
N HIS A 191 -8.34 28.44 6.76
CA HIS A 191 -7.79 29.58 7.52
C HIS A 191 -8.88 30.51 8.08
N GLN A 192 -9.84 30.92 7.23
CA GLN A 192 -10.90 31.85 7.61
C GLN A 192 -11.86 31.23 8.61
N ASP A 193 -12.30 29.99 8.38
CA ASP A 193 -13.23 29.30 9.28
C ASP A 193 -12.60 29.06 10.66
N PHE A 194 -11.30 28.78 10.69
CA PHE A 194 -10.57 28.58 11.94
C PHE A 194 -10.50 29.87 12.76
N LEU A 195 -10.21 31.01 12.13
CA LEU A 195 -10.16 32.31 12.81
C LEU A 195 -11.51 32.76 13.40
N LEU A 196 -12.62 32.29 12.83
CA LEU A 196 -13.97 32.53 13.36
C LEU A 196 -14.38 31.52 14.44
N SER A 197 -13.63 30.43 14.58
CA SER A 197 -13.90 29.40 15.57
C SER A 197 -13.37 29.79 16.96
N PRO A 198 -13.92 29.23 18.05
CA PRO A 198 -13.38 29.44 19.40
C PRO A 198 -12.14 28.58 19.69
N LEU A 199 -11.61 27.86 18.69
CA LEU A 199 -10.51 26.92 18.86
C LEU A 199 -9.17 27.66 18.86
N ALA A 200 -8.20 27.08 19.58
CA ALA A 200 -6.80 27.50 19.54
C ALA A 200 -5.95 26.40 18.89
N SER A 201 -4.95 26.78 18.10
CA SER A 201 -3.97 25.81 17.60
C SER A 201 -3.05 25.40 18.75
N GLN A 202 -2.55 24.16 18.70
CA GLN A 202 -1.59 23.66 19.70
C GLN A 202 -0.26 24.41 19.65
N THR A 203 0.08 24.96 18.49
CA THR A 203 1.30 25.74 18.28
C THR A 203 1.00 27.23 18.33
N ALA A 204 1.99 28.03 18.77
CA ALA A 204 1.87 29.48 18.95
C ALA A 204 1.78 30.28 17.62
N ASP A 205 1.44 29.62 16.52
CA ASP A 205 1.40 30.12 15.13
C ASP A 205 -0.05 30.20 14.58
N THR A 206 -1.02 30.33 15.49
CA THR A 206 -2.45 30.50 15.14
C THR A 206 -2.65 31.66 14.16
N GLY A 207 -3.42 31.42 13.08
CA GLY A 207 -3.63 32.35 11.98
C GLY A 207 -2.57 32.32 10.86
N SER A 208 -1.53 31.48 10.96
CA SER A 208 -0.42 31.44 9.98
C SER A 208 -0.52 30.31 8.95
N TRP A 209 -1.60 29.53 8.95
CA TRP A 209 -1.72 28.31 8.13
C TRP A 209 -2.94 28.33 7.22
N PRO A 210 -2.85 27.79 6.00
CA PRO A 210 -3.99 27.74 5.08
C PRO A 210 -5.10 26.77 5.55
N VAL A 211 -4.75 25.74 6.32
CA VAL A 211 -5.70 24.73 6.82
C VAL A 211 -5.35 24.30 8.25
N TYR A 212 -6.38 23.93 9.02
CA TYR A 212 -6.27 23.39 10.38
C TYR A 212 -6.99 22.06 10.51
N ALA A 213 -6.31 21.06 11.08
CA ALA A 213 -6.88 19.74 11.39
C ALA A 213 -7.17 19.64 12.90
N GLN A 214 -8.45 19.54 13.25
CA GLN A 214 -8.86 19.20 14.61
C GLN A 214 -8.89 17.68 14.77
N LEU A 215 -8.20 17.18 15.79
CA LEU A 215 -8.17 15.77 16.14
C LEU A 215 -9.22 15.42 17.20
N THR A 216 -9.61 14.14 17.27
CA THR A 216 -10.57 13.63 18.27
C THR A 216 -10.06 13.71 19.70
N ASN A 217 -8.74 13.80 19.91
CA ASN A 217 -8.13 14.02 21.22
C ASN A 217 -8.21 15.49 21.71
N GLY A 218 -8.86 16.38 20.94
CA GLY A 218 -9.07 17.79 21.27
C GLY A 218 -7.95 18.73 20.79
N LYS A 219 -6.81 18.19 20.33
CA LYS A 219 -5.73 18.98 19.74
C LYS A 219 -6.11 19.49 18.35
N THR A 220 -5.60 20.66 17.96
CA THR A 220 -5.78 21.22 16.62
C THR A 220 -4.46 21.75 16.06
N PHE A 221 -4.08 21.29 14.88
CA PHE A 221 -2.81 21.64 14.23
C PHE A 221 -3.06 22.43 12.94
N GLY A 222 -2.45 23.60 12.82
CA GLY A 222 -2.36 24.30 11.54
C GLY A 222 -1.25 23.71 10.69
N CYS A 223 -1.49 23.53 9.38
CA CYS A 223 -0.54 22.94 8.44
C CYS A 223 -0.76 23.48 7.01
N ASP A 224 0.14 23.16 6.09
CA ASP A 224 0.01 23.56 4.69
C ASP A 224 -0.97 22.67 3.92
N PHE A 225 -0.97 21.36 4.23
CA PHE A 225 -1.95 20.39 3.72
C PHE A 225 -1.95 19.11 4.57
N ILE A 226 -2.95 18.27 4.34
CA ILE A 226 -3.20 17.00 5.03
C ILE A 226 -3.02 15.85 4.03
N VAL A 227 -2.25 14.84 4.42
CA VAL A 227 -2.13 13.58 3.67
C VAL A 227 -3.08 12.55 4.25
N SER A 228 -3.99 12.05 3.41
CA SER A 228 -4.94 10.98 3.74
C SER A 228 -4.38 9.62 3.32
N ALA A 229 -3.81 8.89 4.27
CA ALA A 229 -3.24 7.54 4.10
C ALA A 229 -4.08 6.49 4.86
N THR A 230 -5.42 6.56 4.74
CA THR A 230 -6.37 5.77 5.55
C THR A 230 -6.88 4.49 4.88
N GLY A 231 -6.23 4.06 3.81
CA GLY A 231 -6.58 2.87 3.03
C GLY A 231 -7.00 3.20 1.60
N VAL A 232 -7.55 2.21 0.90
CA VAL A 232 -7.98 2.31 -0.49
C VAL A 232 -9.40 1.80 -0.68
N VAL A 233 -10.06 2.26 -1.74
CA VAL A 233 -11.38 1.81 -2.17
C VAL A 233 -11.25 1.18 -3.56
N PRO A 234 -11.74 -0.05 -3.79
CA PRO A 234 -11.75 -0.69 -5.09
C PRO A 234 -12.42 0.17 -6.18
N ASN A 235 -11.83 0.22 -7.38
CA ASN A 235 -12.35 0.98 -8.52
C ASN A 235 -13.34 0.15 -9.34
N THR A 236 -14.47 -0.21 -8.72
CA THR A 236 -15.50 -1.09 -9.32
C THR A 236 -16.62 -0.34 -10.02
N GLU A 237 -16.89 0.90 -9.59
CA GLU A 237 -18.05 1.71 -10.01
C GLU A 237 -18.25 1.82 -11.53
N PRO A 238 -17.21 2.02 -12.38
CA PRO A 238 -17.38 2.11 -13.84
C PRO A 238 -17.96 0.86 -14.51
N PHE A 239 -17.94 -0.28 -13.82
CA PHE A 239 -18.38 -1.57 -14.35
C PHE A 239 -19.76 -2.00 -13.84
N LEU A 240 -20.31 -1.35 -12.81
CA LEU A 240 -21.53 -1.83 -12.15
C LEU A 240 -22.81 -1.47 -12.93
N GLN A 241 -22.82 -0.32 -13.59
CA GLN A 241 -24.02 0.14 -14.28
C GLN A 241 -24.38 -0.79 -15.44
N GLY A 242 -25.57 -1.40 -15.35
CA GLY A 242 -26.10 -2.30 -16.38
C GLY A 242 -25.56 -3.74 -16.34
N ASN A 243 -24.75 -4.08 -15.33
CA ASN A 243 -24.18 -5.41 -15.13
C ASN A 243 -24.54 -5.94 -13.73
N SER A 244 -24.37 -7.24 -13.50
CA SER A 244 -24.80 -7.95 -12.28
C SER A 244 -23.62 -8.53 -11.51
N PHE A 245 -22.52 -7.77 -11.38
CA PHE A 245 -21.35 -8.18 -10.60
C PHE A 245 -21.69 -8.40 -9.12
N ALA A 246 -21.30 -9.56 -8.58
CA ALA A 246 -21.30 -9.81 -7.15
C ALA A 246 -20.19 -9.00 -6.47
N LEU A 247 -20.53 -8.27 -5.42
CA LEU A 247 -19.60 -7.45 -4.65
C LEU A 247 -19.32 -8.04 -3.26
N ALA A 248 -18.10 -7.83 -2.79
CA ALA A 248 -17.72 -8.06 -1.40
C ALA A 248 -18.08 -6.86 -0.51
N GLU A 249 -17.91 -7.02 0.80
CA GLU A 249 -18.22 -5.96 1.78
C GLU A 249 -17.40 -4.68 1.55
N ASP A 250 -16.18 -4.81 1.04
CA ASP A 250 -15.30 -3.71 0.69
C ASP A 250 -15.62 -3.09 -0.69
N SER A 251 -16.73 -3.48 -1.32
CA SER A 251 -17.13 -3.10 -2.67
C SER A 251 -16.20 -3.61 -3.79
N GLY A 252 -15.29 -4.53 -3.49
CA GLY A 252 -14.49 -5.23 -4.51
C GLY A 252 -15.33 -6.21 -5.32
N LEU A 253 -14.96 -6.43 -6.59
CA LEU A 253 -15.56 -7.48 -7.42
C LEU A 253 -15.22 -8.84 -6.81
N LYS A 254 -16.22 -9.63 -6.43
CA LYS A 254 -15.95 -11.01 -5.98
C LYS A 254 -15.43 -11.84 -7.14
N VAL A 255 -14.35 -12.58 -6.88
CA VAL A 255 -13.76 -13.52 -7.83
C VAL A 255 -13.65 -14.91 -7.22
N ASP A 256 -13.82 -15.95 -8.02
CA ASP A 256 -13.59 -17.34 -7.61
C ASP A 256 -12.09 -17.70 -7.61
N ASP A 257 -11.78 -18.98 -7.36
CA ASP A 257 -10.43 -19.55 -7.37
C ASP A 257 -9.79 -19.64 -8.77
N HIS A 258 -10.51 -19.21 -9.82
CA HIS A 258 -10.01 -19.02 -11.18
C HIS A 258 -9.92 -17.53 -11.54
N MET A 259 -10.02 -16.63 -10.56
CA MET A 259 -10.07 -15.17 -10.73
C MET A 259 -11.28 -14.67 -11.54
N MET A 260 -12.28 -15.52 -11.81
CA MET A 260 -13.46 -15.17 -12.60
C MET A 260 -14.49 -14.48 -11.70
N THR A 261 -15.09 -13.42 -12.21
CA THR A 261 -16.18 -12.72 -11.54
C THR A 261 -17.51 -13.47 -11.69
N SER A 262 -18.60 -12.95 -11.14
CA SER A 262 -19.94 -13.51 -11.37
C SER A 262 -20.47 -13.30 -12.80
N GLU A 263 -19.83 -12.45 -13.60
CA GLU A 263 -20.17 -12.26 -15.01
C GLU A 263 -19.29 -13.19 -15.87
N PRO A 264 -19.89 -14.03 -16.73
CA PRO A 264 -19.14 -14.96 -17.57
C PRO A 264 -18.07 -14.27 -18.41
N ASP A 265 -16.94 -14.94 -18.59
CA ASP A 265 -15.80 -14.46 -19.40
C ASP A 265 -15.11 -13.19 -18.87
N ILE A 266 -15.47 -12.73 -17.67
CA ILE A 266 -14.88 -11.56 -17.03
C ILE A 266 -14.16 -11.98 -15.76
N TYR A 267 -12.87 -11.69 -15.73
CA TYR A 267 -11.95 -11.91 -14.62
C TYR A 267 -11.63 -10.58 -13.95
N ALA A 268 -11.07 -10.62 -12.74
CA ALA A 268 -10.51 -9.44 -12.10
C ALA A 268 -9.28 -9.77 -11.27
N ALA A 269 -8.34 -8.83 -11.16
CA ALA A 269 -7.10 -9.04 -10.43
C ALA A 269 -6.62 -7.78 -9.69
N GLY A 270 -5.97 -7.99 -8.54
CA GLY A 270 -5.41 -6.93 -7.71
C GLY A 270 -6.46 -6.17 -6.92
N ASP A 271 -6.19 -4.88 -6.65
CA ASP A 271 -6.93 -4.08 -5.66
C ASP A 271 -8.41 -3.83 -5.97
N VAL A 272 -8.87 -4.15 -7.19
CA VAL A 272 -10.27 -4.02 -7.60
C VAL A 272 -11.16 -5.17 -7.11
N CYS A 273 -10.59 -6.34 -6.81
CA CYS A 273 -11.35 -7.57 -6.61
C CYS A 273 -11.08 -8.24 -5.27
N THR A 274 -12.05 -8.97 -4.74
CA THR A 274 -11.97 -9.64 -3.45
C THR A 274 -12.11 -11.14 -3.65
N ALA A 275 -11.20 -11.91 -3.05
CA ALA A 275 -11.21 -13.36 -3.08
C ALA A 275 -12.54 -13.89 -2.51
N GLY A 276 -13.27 -14.66 -3.32
CA GLY A 276 -14.57 -15.23 -3.00
C GLY A 276 -14.53 -16.73 -2.72
N TRP A 277 -13.36 -17.37 -2.84
CA TRP A 277 -13.12 -18.75 -2.44
C TRP A 277 -12.78 -18.85 -0.94
N GLU A 278 -12.80 -20.06 -0.39
CA GLU A 278 -12.33 -20.30 0.98
C GLU A 278 -10.80 -20.21 1.02
N PRO A 279 -10.21 -19.20 1.70
CA PRO A 279 -8.77 -19.03 1.70
C PRO A 279 -8.08 -20.11 2.53
N SER A 280 -6.82 -20.40 2.20
CA SER A 280 -5.98 -21.18 3.11
C SER A 280 -5.91 -20.49 4.47
N HIS A 281 -5.91 -21.28 5.54
CA HIS A 281 -5.87 -20.79 6.92
C HIS A 281 -4.60 -20.00 7.26
N LEU A 282 -3.57 -20.01 6.41
CA LEU A 282 -2.31 -19.26 6.53
C LEU A 282 -2.25 -18.06 5.58
N TRP A 283 -3.22 -17.93 4.67
CA TRP A 283 -3.32 -16.82 3.75
C TRP A 283 -4.37 -15.80 4.21
N GLN A 284 -4.23 -14.57 3.74
CA GLN A 284 -5.25 -13.53 3.88
C GLN A 284 -5.09 -12.50 2.79
N GLN A 285 -6.19 -11.92 2.32
CA GLN A 285 -6.11 -10.87 1.32
C GLN A 285 -5.71 -9.54 1.95
N MET A 286 -4.75 -8.86 1.31
CA MET A 286 -4.39 -7.47 1.59
C MET A 286 -4.13 -6.73 0.28
N ARG A 287 -4.44 -5.44 0.25
CA ARG A 287 -4.25 -4.54 -0.91
C ARG A 287 -2.78 -4.14 -1.06
N LEU A 288 -1.96 -5.10 -1.47
CA LEU A 288 -0.50 -5.00 -1.53
C LEU A 288 0.01 -5.27 -2.94
N TRP A 289 1.14 -4.66 -3.28
CA TRP A 289 1.79 -4.88 -4.57
C TRP A 289 2.11 -6.36 -4.84
N THR A 290 2.57 -7.11 -3.81
CA THR A 290 2.90 -8.54 -3.95
C THR A 290 1.68 -9.36 -4.38
N GLN A 291 0.53 -9.12 -3.75
CA GLN A 291 -0.71 -9.80 -4.10
C GLN A 291 -1.26 -9.34 -5.45
N ALA A 292 -1.20 -8.04 -5.77
CA ALA A 292 -1.61 -7.56 -7.09
C ALA A 292 -0.82 -8.24 -8.23
N ARG A 293 0.49 -8.43 -8.03
CA ARG A 293 1.35 -9.18 -8.97
C ARG A 293 0.95 -10.65 -9.06
N GLN A 294 0.75 -11.33 -7.93
CA GLN A 294 0.35 -12.74 -7.88
C GLN A 294 -1.01 -12.97 -8.56
N MET A 295 -2.01 -12.17 -8.21
CA MET A 295 -3.35 -12.22 -8.80
C MET A 295 -3.32 -11.94 -10.30
N GLY A 296 -2.57 -10.93 -10.75
CA GLY A 296 -2.47 -10.60 -12.17
C GLY A 296 -1.83 -11.73 -12.99
N TRP A 297 -0.77 -12.34 -12.47
CA TRP A 297 -0.11 -13.48 -13.13
C TRP A 297 -1.01 -14.71 -13.18
N TYR A 298 -1.68 -15.03 -12.07
CA TYR A 298 -2.57 -16.18 -12.00
C TYR A 298 -3.85 -16.00 -12.83
N ALA A 299 -4.45 -14.79 -12.87
CA ALA A 299 -5.57 -14.49 -13.76
C ALA A 299 -5.22 -14.73 -15.22
N GLY A 300 -4.03 -14.35 -15.66
CA GLY A 300 -3.54 -14.65 -17.02
C GLY A 300 -3.47 -16.15 -17.31
N ARG A 301 -3.04 -16.97 -16.34
CA ARG A 301 -3.04 -18.44 -16.47
C ARG A 301 -4.45 -19.01 -16.50
N CYS A 302 -5.36 -18.52 -15.67
CA CYS A 302 -6.75 -18.95 -15.65
C CYS A 302 -7.46 -18.67 -16.97
N MET A 303 -7.27 -17.47 -17.52
CA MET A 303 -7.81 -17.11 -18.84
C MET A 303 -7.26 -18.01 -19.96
N ALA A 304 -5.96 -18.30 -19.93
CA ALA A 304 -5.33 -19.19 -20.92
C ALA A 304 -5.86 -20.63 -20.81
N ALA A 305 -5.97 -21.16 -19.60
CA ALA A 305 -6.50 -22.49 -19.34
C ALA A 305 -7.96 -22.61 -19.81
N ASP A 306 -8.80 -21.61 -19.52
CA ASP A 306 -10.20 -21.59 -19.94
C ASP A 306 -10.33 -21.58 -21.48
N VAL A 307 -9.55 -20.75 -22.18
CA VAL A 307 -9.52 -20.73 -23.66
C VAL A 307 -9.08 -22.08 -24.24
N LEU A 308 -8.12 -22.76 -23.61
CA LEU A 308 -7.62 -24.05 -24.05
C LEU A 308 -8.47 -25.24 -23.55
N SER A 309 -9.50 -24.99 -22.73
CA SER A 309 -10.28 -26.01 -22.03
C SER A 309 -9.40 -26.94 -21.17
N GLU A 310 -8.37 -26.38 -20.54
CA GLU A 310 -7.47 -27.04 -19.62
C GLU A 310 -7.89 -26.81 -18.17
N THR A 311 -7.58 -27.77 -17.30
CA THR A 311 -7.78 -27.63 -15.85
C THR A 311 -6.61 -26.88 -15.23
N ILE A 312 -6.89 -25.94 -14.33
CA ILE A 312 -5.90 -25.24 -13.52
C ILE A 312 -6.31 -25.31 -12.05
N GLU A 313 -5.32 -25.51 -11.17
CA GLU A 313 -5.53 -25.46 -9.73
C GLU A 313 -5.05 -24.11 -9.19
N LEU A 314 -5.62 -23.72 -8.04
CA LEU A 314 -5.22 -22.50 -7.33
C LEU A 314 -3.71 -22.50 -7.08
N ASP A 315 -3.06 -21.41 -7.44
CA ASP A 315 -1.60 -21.32 -7.33
C ASP A 315 -1.15 -21.36 -5.86
N PHE A 316 -0.01 -22.01 -5.62
CA PHE A 316 0.58 -22.14 -4.30
C PHE A 316 0.84 -20.78 -3.62
N CYS A 317 0.98 -19.69 -4.37
CA CYS A 317 1.11 -18.35 -3.79
C CYS A 317 -0.10 -17.89 -2.94
N PHE A 318 -1.23 -18.61 -3.01
CA PHE A 318 -2.42 -18.37 -2.19
C PHE A 318 -2.51 -19.29 -0.94
N GLU A 319 -1.51 -20.16 -0.71
CA GLU A 319 -1.45 -21.00 0.49
C GLU A 319 -0.90 -20.26 1.71
N LEU A 320 0.09 -19.40 1.52
CA LEU A 320 0.76 -18.65 2.58
C LEU A 320 0.73 -17.16 2.29
N PHE A 321 0.34 -16.35 3.29
CA PHE A 321 0.58 -14.91 3.22
C PHE A 321 2.09 -14.64 3.29
N SER A 322 2.66 -14.04 2.25
CA SER A 322 4.04 -13.55 2.26
C SER A 322 4.11 -12.13 1.69
N HIS A 323 4.77 -11.25 2.43
CA HIS A 323 5.02 -9.89 2.00
C HIS A 323 6.37 -9.38 2.46
N ILE A 324 7.14 -8.82 1.53
CA ILE A 324 8.44 -8.21 1.76
C ILE A 324 8.34 -6.73 1.39
N THR A 325 8.74 -5.86 2.30
CA THR A 325 8.77 -4.41 2.10
C THR A 325 9.90 -3.79 2.93
N LYS A 326 10.02 -2.47 2.88
CA LYS A 326 10.99 -1.71 3.66
C LYS A 326 10.30 -0.62 4.45
N PHE A 327 10.47 -0.62 5.76
CA PHE A 327 9.98 0.45 6.64
C PHE A 327 11.11 0.92 7.55
N PHE A 328 11.24 2.23 7.73
CA PHE A 328 12.28 2.83 8.57
C PHE A 328 13.71 2.36 8.21
N ASN A 329 13.93 2.12 6.92
CA ASN A 329 15.15 1.54 6.35
C ASN A 329 15.49 0.09 6.75
N TYR A 330 14.59 -0.61 7.46
CA TYR A 330 14.71 -2.05 7.70
C TYR A 330 13.99 -2.85 6.61
N LYS A 331 14.60 -3.96 6.19
CA LYS A 331 13.88 -5.04 5.51
C LYS A 331 12.81 -5.56 6.46
N VAL A 332 11.58 -5.71 5.97
CA VAL A 332 10.44 -6.22 6.73
C VAL A 332 9.81 -7.37 5.96
N VAL A 333 9.75 -8.54 6.60
CA VAL A 333 9.15 -9.75 6.06
C VAL A 333 8.00 -10.18 6.97
N LEU A 334 6.85 -10.43 6.36
CA LEU A 334 5.62 -10.82 7.03
C LEU A 334 5.16 -12.16 6.46
N LEU A 335 5.06 -13.17 7.32
CA LEU A 335 4.70 -14.54 6.94
C LEU A 335 3.45 -14.98 7.70
N GLY A 336 2.53 -15.63 6.99
CA GLY A 336 1.33 -16.25 7.54
C GLY A 336 0.47 -15.31 8.38
N LYS A 337 0.03 -15.80 9.54
CA LYS A 337 -0.65 -15.02 10.58
C LYS A 337 0.37 -14.24 11.43
N PHE A 338 1.12 -13.35 10.79
CA PHE A 338 2.23 -12.60 11.39
C PHE A 338 1.86 -11.78 12.65
N ASN A 339 0.59 -11.41 12.84
CA ASN A 339 0.08 -10.76 14.06
C ASN A 339 -0.95 -11.64 14.81
N GLY A 340 -0.99 -12.93 14.52
CA GLY A 340 -2.02 -13.83 15.04
C GLY A 340 -3.42 -13.47 14.56
N GLN A 341 -3.55 -12.96 13.33
CA GLN A 341 -4.82 -12.53 12.79
C GLN A 341 -5.82 -13.69 12.75
N GLY A 342 -7.00 -13.48 13.34
CA GLY A 342 -8.02 -14.53 13.44
C GLY A 342 -7.68 -15.64 14.45
N LEU A 343 -6.52 -15.58 15.12
CA LEU A 343 -6.20 -16.48 16.21
C LEU A 343 -6.84 -15.97 17.51
N GLY A 344 -7.31 -16.90 18.33
CA GLY A 344 -7.83 -16.60 19.66
C GLY A 344 -6.71 -16.29 20.67
N LEU A 345 -7.03 -16.40 21.96
CA LEU A 345 -6.08 -16.16 23.05
C LEU A 345 -5.06 -17.30 23.25
N ASN A 346 -5.26 -18.45 22.61
CA ASN A 346 -4.41 -19.65 22.74
C ASN A 346 -3.24 -19.62 21.75
N GLN A 347 -2.51 -18.51 21.72
CA GLN A 347 -1.30 -18.35 20.92
C GLN A 347 -0.12 -18.06 21.83
N GLU A 348 1.04 -18.57 21.45
CA GLU A 348 2.32 -18.29 22.07
C GLU A 348 3.14 -17.40 21.15
N LEU A 349 3.75 -16.36 21.73
CA LEU A 349 4.57 -15.40 20.99
C LEU A 349 6.00 -15.52 21.49
N LEU A 350 6.91 -15.90 20.60
CA LEU A 350 8.35 -15.85 20.85
C LEU A 350 8.92 -14.60 20.19
N VAL A 351 9.80 -13.89 20.90
CA VAL A 351 10.41 -12.65 20.41
C VAL A 351 11.91 -12.66 20.69
N ARG A 352 12.70 -12.40 19.64
CA ARG A 352 14.12 -12.07 19.72
C ARG A 352 14.31 -10.65 19.19
N CYS A 353 15.02 -9.83 19.95
CA CYS A 353 15.22 -8.43 19.59
C CYS A 353 16.64 -8.01 19.93
N THR A 354 17.35 -7.55 18.91
CA THR A 354 18.64 -6.89 19.05
C THR A 354 18.45 -5.44 18.64
N LYS A 355 18.39 -4.55 19.63
CA LYS A 355 18.03 -3.14 19.44
C LYS A 355 18.87 -2.48 18.32
N GLY A 356 18.19 -1.92 17.32
CA GLY A 356 18.84 -1.22 16.20
C GLY A 356 19.40 -2.14 15.11
N HIS A 357 19.22 -3.46 15.22
CA HIS A 357 19.71 -4.44 14.25
C HIS A 357 18.55 -5.28 13.70
N GLU A 358 17.89 -6.03 14.58
CA GLU A 358 16.85 -6.97 14.16
C GLU A 358 15.75 -7.12 15.22
N TYR A 359 14.55 -7.44 14.73
CA TYR A 359 13.42 -7.87 15.52
C TYR A 359 12.77 -9.08 14.84
N VAL A 360 12.73 -10.19 15.55
CA VAL A 360 12.14 -11.45 15.12
C VAL A 360 11.00 -11.79 16.06
N LYS A 361 9.81 -12.00 15.51
CA LYS A 361 8.65 -12.50 16.25
C LYS A 361 8.06 -13.69 15.54
N VAL A 362 7.72 -14.71 16.32
CA VAL A 362 7.05 -15.92 15.87
C VAL A 362 5.71 -16.06 16.57
N VAL A 363 4.69 -16.43 15.81
CA VAL A 363 3.35 -16.77 16.30
C VAL A 363 3.17 -18.29 16.25
N LEU A 364 3.06 -18.90 17.43
CA LEU A 364 2.84 -20.33 17.60
C LEU A 364 1.41 -20.62 18.08
N SER A 365 0.83 -21.73 17.64
CA SER A 365 -0.37 -22.29 18.25
C SER A 365 -0.34 -23.81 18.18
N GLY A 366 -0.60 -24.47 19.31
CA GLY A 366 -0.56 -25.94 19.38
C GLY A 366 0.78 -26.55 18.97
N GLY A 367 1.88 -25.87 19.27
CA GLY A 367 3.24 -26.30 18.89
C GLY A 367 3.62 -26.00 17.43
N ARG A 368 2.75 -25.40 16.62
CA ARG A 368 3.04 -25.12 15.19
C ARG A 368 3.21 -23.64 14.92
N MET A 369 4.11 -23.30 13.99
CA MET A 369 4.29 -21.94 13.51
C MET A 369 3.17 -21.56 12.54
N LEU A 370 2.49 -20.46 12.84
CA LEU A 370 1.41 -19.91 12.01
C LEU A 370 1.77 -18.59 11.36
N GLY A 371 2.78 -17.89 11.86
CA GLY A 371 3.25 -16.66 11.24
C GLY A 371 4.49 -16.08 11.89
N ALA A 372 5.11 -15.13 11.20
CA ALA A 372 6.31 -14.45 11.68
C ALA A 372 6.36 -12.99 11.20
N VAL A 373 7.02 -12.15 11.99
CA VAL A 373 7.47 -10.81 11.62
C VAL A 373 8.98 -10.78 11.75
N LEU A 374 9.67 -10.53 10.65
CA LEU A 374 11.13 -10.42 10.59
C LEU A 374 11.47 -8.99 10.16
N ILE A 375 12.24 -8.29 10.98
CA ILE A 375 12.66 -6.91 10.73
C ILE A 375 14.19 -6.87 10.83
N GLY A 376 14.85 -6.32 9.81
CA GLY A 376 16.30 -6.33 9.67
C GLY A 376 16.79 -7.49 8.82
N GLU A 377 18.10 -7.72 8.83
CA GLU A 377 18.71 -8.89 8.21
C GLU A 377 18.72 -10.02 9.23
N THR A 378 17.77 -10.95 9.10
CA THR A 378 17.55 -12.02 10.07
C THR A 378 18.03 -13.39 9.58
N ASP A 379 18.12 -13.58 8.25
CA ASP A 379 18.44 -14.84 7.59
C ASP A 379 17.56 -16.02 8.08
N LEU A 380 16.25 -15.77 8.22
CA LEU A 380 15.26 -16.71 8.78
C LEU A 380 14.01 -16.87 7.90
N GLU A 381 13.96 -16.13 6.79
CA GLU A 381 12.77 -15.99 5.95
C GLU A 381 12.34 -17.34 5.35
N GLU A 382 13.29 -18.03 4.71
CA GLU A 382 13.05 -19.30 4.04
C GLU A 382 12.77 -20.40 5.07
N THR A 383 13.56 -20.49 6.14
CA THR A 383 13.34 -21.46 7.21
C THR A 383 11.96 -21.32 7.82
N PHE A 384 11.54 -20.09 8.15
CA PHE A 384 10.24 -19.87 8.79
C PHE A 384 9.07 -20.08 7.82
N GLU A 385 9.23 -19.71 6.54
CA GLU A 385 8.27 -20.06 5.50
C GLU A 385 8.07 -21.58 5.42
N ASN A 386 9.16 -22.35 5.38
CA ASN A 386 9.12 -23.81 5.37
C ASN A 386 8.50 -24.41 6.63
N LEU A 387 8.84 -23.90 7.83
CA LEU A 387 8.25 -24.35 9.09
C LEU A 387 6.74 -24.10 9.14
N ILE A 388 6.29 -22.96 8.63
CA ILE A 388 4.86 -22.62 8.52
C ILE A 388 4.16 -23.56 7.53
N LEU A 389 4.71 -23.74 6.32
CA LEU A 389 4.07 -24.57 5.29
C LEU A 389 4.02 -26.05 5.68
N ASN A 390 5.12 -26.58 6.23
CA ASN A 390 5.21 -27.98 6.66
C ASN A 390 4.46 -28.24 7.97
N GLN A 391 4.01 -27.18 8.66
CA GLN A 391 3.28 -27.27 9.91
C GLN A 391 4.04 -28.13 10.94
N MET A 392 5.35 -27.97 11.06
CA MET A 392 6.16 -28.85 11.94
C MET A 392 5.79 -28.66 13.42
N ASP A 393 5.90 -29.73 14.22
CA ASP A 393 5.73 -29.64 15.67
C ASP A 393 7.02 -29.12 16.31
N LEU A 394 6.97 -27.87 16.76
CA LEU A 394 8.06 -27.11 17.33
C LEU A 394 8.10 -27.15 18.87
N THR A 395 7.16 -27.88 19.50
CA THR A 395 7.13 -28.06 20.96
C THR A 395 8.47 -28.50 21.56
N PRO A 396 9.27 -29.38 20.91
CA PRO A 396 10.58 -29.79 21.45
C PRO A 396 11.62 -28.67 21.56
N TYR A 397 11.49 -27.60 20.77
CA TYR A 397 12.48 -26.52 20.68
C TYR A 397 12.17 -25.37 21.65
N GLY A 398 10.89 -25.06 21.87
CA GLY A 398 10.48 -24.00 22.80
C GLY A 398 11.18 -22.66 22.52
N GLU A 399 11.78 -22.06 23.54
CA GLU A 399 12.51 -20.77 23.42
C GLU A 399 13.80 -20.88 22.59
N GLU A 400 14.39 -22.08 22.45
CA GLU A 400 15.62 -22.30 21.67
C GLU A 400 15.41 -22.03 20.17
N LEU A 401 14.16 -22.02 19.70
CA LEU A 401 13.78 -21.66 18.32
C LEU A 401 14.35 -20.30 17.89
N LEU A 402 14.50 -19.37 18.84
CA LEU A 402 15.04 -18.04 18.59
C LEU A 402 16.41 -17.81 19.22
N ASN A 403 17.12 -18.86 19.65
CA ASN A 403 18.47 -18.71 20.19
C ASN A 403 19.44 -18.29 19.06
N PRO A 404 20.08 -17.12 19.14
CA PRO A 404 20.97 -16.64 18.07
C PRO A 404 22.27 -17.45 17.93
N ASN A 405 22.57 -18.34 18.87
CA ASN A 405 23.75 -19.22 18.80
C ASN A 405 23.44 -20.59 18.20
N ILE A 406 22.20 -20.82 17.80
CA ILE A 406 21.74 -22.05 17.20
C ILE A 406 21.37 -21.72 15.76
N ASP A 407 22.01 -22.41 14.81
CA ASP A 407 21.53 -22.40 13.45
C ASP A 407 20.30 -23.30 13.39
N ILE A 408 19.15 -22.69 13.14
CA ILE A 408 17.89 -23.42 13.10
C ILE A 408 17.76 -24.23 11.80
N GLU A 409 18.47 -23.84 10.74
CA GLU A 409 18.47 -24.57 9.47
C GLU A 409 19.04 -25.98 9.64
N ASP A 410 20.08 -26.13 10.47
CA ASP A 410 20.70 -27.43 10.81
C ASP A 410 19.72 -28.46 11.40
N TYR A 411 18.58 -28.02 11.94
CA TYR A 411 17.57 -28.91 12.52
C TYR A 411 16.48 -29.34 11.53
N PHE A 412 16.36 -28.64 10.40
CA PHE A 412 15.23 -28.76 9.49
C PHE A 412 15.61 -29.09 8.04
N ASP A 413 16.91 -29.27 7.77
CA ASP A 413 17.47 -29.87 6.54
C ASP A 413 17.15 -31.37 6.35
#